data_AF-A0A0U5K058-F1
#
_entry.id   AF-A0A0U5K058-F1
#
_cell.length_a   1.000
_cell.length_b   1.000
_cell.length_c   1.000
_cell.angle_alpha   90.00
_cell.angle_beta   90.00
_cell.angle_gamma   90.00
#
_symmetry.space_group_name_H-M   'P 1'
#
loop_
_entity.id
_entity.type
_entity.pdbx_description
1 polymer ?
#
loop_
_entity_poly.entity_id
_entity_poly.type
_entity_poly.pdbx_seq_one_letter_code
_entity_poly.pdbx_strand_id
1 'polypeptide(L)'
;MVAVICLLVGLAIVSLVIINSNYEKHMTIKVKTEEEEKEQQFQNEINEIKPDSAIGDRNWYILFKDHGIYHDEGIIPLNKTTYFQERSNNRILLMTPAPYGCLKILNIPENLFDKIIENLKEYGSTEIQRLLRIEDDDYLRELYDFNGGAAFAYQTDEKSKLFKISGYKKKDYSWKLLSIEFTPHYVTDYEVETVSEENGRISGHAGAALVGGAIGGTTGAVIGSSLGNNVSTETVSRSKNSANDREIPSMAILVIKNEEGKEIKMSERLYEDDVVFLKKHFLVENEKASKGNVVEEIQKLKDLFDQNIISEEEFTMGKKKLLS
;
A
#
# COMPACT_ATOMS: atom_id res chain seq x y z
N MET A 1 -54.38 -7.11 49.84
CA MET A 1 -52.92 -7.12 49.56
C MET A 1 -52.63 -7.38 48.09
N VAL A 2 -53.12 -8.48 47.51
CA VAL A 2 -52.93 -8.81 46.07
C VAL A 2 -53.42 -7.71 45.12
N ALA A 3 -54.62 -7.14 45.33
CA ALA A 3 -55.15 -6.07 44.49
C ALA A 3 -54.28 -4.79 44.47
N VAL A 4 -53.66 -4.45 45.61
CA VAL A 4 -52.76 -3.28 45.72
C VAL A 4 -51.45 -3.55 44.98
N ILE A 5 -50.93 -4.77 45.05
CA ILE A 5 -49.74 -5.19 44.31
C ILE A 5 -50.02 -5.16 42.80
N CYS A 6 -51.15 -5.69 42.35
CA CYS A 6 -51.54 -5.64 40.94
C CYS A 6 -51.70 -4.20 40.41
N LEU A 7 -52.26 -3.29 41.22
CA LEU A 7 -52.39 -1.88 40.86
C LEU A 7 -51.02 -1.20 40.73
N LEU A 8 -50.10 -1.45 41.67
CA LEU A 8 -48.75 -0.88 41.65
C LEU A 8 -47.91 -1.40 40.47
N VAL A 9 -48.02 -2.70 40.16
CA VAL A 9 -47.37 -3.30 38.99
C VAL A 9 -47.97 -2.72 37.70
N GLY A 10 -49.29 -2.56 37.62
CA GLY A 10 -49.95 -1.92 36.48
C GLY A 10 -49.49 -0.48 36.25
N LEU A 11 -49.39 0.32 37.32
CA LEU A 11 -48.89 1.71 37.25
C LEU A 11 -47.41 1.78 36.86
N ALA A 12 -46.58 0.85 37.34
CA ALA A 12 -45.17 0.77 36.96
C ALA A 12 -45.00 0.44 35.46
N ILE A 13 -45.78 -0.51 34.94
CA ILE A 13 -45.77 -0.87 33.52
C ILE A 13 -46.22 0.31 32.66
N VAL A 14 -47.31 1.00 33.02
CA VAL A 14 -47.79 2.18 32.29
C VAL A 14 -46.74 3.30 32.29
N SER A 15 -46.07 3.52 33.43
CA SER A 15 -44.99 4.52 33.53
C SER A 15 -43.80 4.18 32.64
N LEU A 16 -43.39 2.90 32.60
CA LEU A 16 -42.34 2.41 31.70
C LEU A 16 -42.69 2.60 30.22
N VAL A 17 -43.94 2.30 29.82
CA VAL A 17 -44.40 2.50 28.44
C VAL A 17 -44.38 3.97 28.04
N ILE A 18 -44.81 4.87 28.93
CA ILE A 18 -44.79 6.32 28.68
C ILE A 18 -43.35 6.84 28.57
N ILE A 19 -42.45 6.40 29.47
CA ILE A 19 -41.03 6.77 29.43
C ILE A 19 -40.38 6.30 28.12
N ASN A 20 -40.64 5.06 27.70
CA ASN A 20 -40.08 4.52 26.47
C ASN A 20 -40.60 5.27 25.23
N SER A 21 -41.91 5.55 25.16
CA SER A 21 -42.50 6.31 24.05
C SER A 21 -41.97 7.74 23.97
N ASN A 22 -41.77 8.40 25.11
CA ASN A 22 -41.18 9.74 25.14
C ASN A 22 -39.70 9.70 24.74
N TYR A 23 -38.95 8.69 25.18
CA TYR A 23 -37.55 8.50 24.77
C TYR A 23 -37.41 8.30 23.26
N GLU A 24 -38.24 7.46 22.65
CA GLU A 24 -38.27 7.26 21.19
C GLU A 24 -38.61 8.55 20.43
N LYS A 25 -39.60 9.33 20.91
CA LYS A 25 -39.92 10.64 20.33
C LYS A 25 -38.76 11.63 20.44
N HIS A 26 -38.10 11.71 21.59
CA HIS A 26 -36.95 12.58 21.79
C HIS A 26 -35.77 12.19 20.88
N MET A 27 -35.50 10.89 20.73
CA MET A 27 -34.49 10.40 19.79
C MET A 27 -34.85 10.74 18.34
N THR A 28 -36.10 10.55 17.94
CA THR A 28 -36.58 10.89 16.59
C THR A 28 -36.46 12.38 16.29
N ILE A 29 -36.83 13.24 17.25
CA ILE A 29 -36.69 14.70 17.12
C ILE A 29 -35.21 15.07 17.00
N LYS A 30 -34.35 14.50 17.86
CA LYS A 30 -32.91 14.79 17.84
C LYS A 30 -32.27 14.42 16.50
N VAL A 31 -32.55 13.22 15.98
CA VAL A 31 -32.06 12.78 14.67
C VAL A 31 -32.55 13.71 13.56
N LYS A 32 -33.83 14.10 13.59
CA LYS A 32 -34.38 15.02 12.59
C LYS A 32 -33.72 16.39 12.63
N THR A 33 -33.47 16.94 13.82
CA THR A 33 -32.77 18.22 13.99
C THR A 33 -31.33 18.14 13.48
N GLU A 34 -30.61 17.06 13.76
CA GLU A 34 -29.25 16.85 13.24
C GLU A 34 -29.23 16.72 11.70
N GLU A 35 -30.23 16.07 11.10
CA GLU A 35 -30.34 16.00 9.63
C GLU A 35 -30.65 17.37 8.99
N GLU A 36 -31.52 18.16 9.60
CA GLU A 36 -31.85 19.52 9.15
C GLU A 36 -30.63 20.45 9.25
N GLU A 37 -29.84 20.35 10.33
CA GLU A 37 -28.60 21.11 10.50
C GLU A 37 -27.54 20.76 9.43
N LYS A 38 -27.35 19.46 9.14
CA LYS A 38 -26.43 19.02 8.08
C LYS A 38 -26.87 19.47 6.69
N GLU A 39 -28.16 19.38 6.40
CA GLU A 39 -28.70 19.89 5.13
C GLU A 39 -28.46 21.39 5.01
N GLN A 40 -28.73 22.15 6.07
CA GLN A 40 -28.52 23.60 6.05
C GLN A 40 -27.04 23.97 5.88
N GLN A 41 -26.13 23.25 6.54
CA GLN A 41 -24.69 23.42 6.35
C GLN A 41 -24.29 23.16 4.90
N PHE A 42 -24.68 22.02 4.32
CA PHE A 42 -24.38 21.67 2.94
C PHE A 42 -24.89 22.73 1.95
N GLN A 43 -26.12 23.22 2.12
CA GLN A 43 -26.67 24.29 1.29
C GLN A 43 -25.91 25.61 1.46
N ASN A 44 -25.48 25.96 2.68
CA ASN A 44 -24.67 27.16 2.92
C ASN A 44 -23.33 27.07 2.19
N GLU A 45 -22.65 25.92 2.26
CA GLU A 45 -21.36 25.71 1.59
C GLU A 45 -21.49 25.78 0.07
N ILE A 46 -22.53 25.15 -0.51
CA ILE A 46 -22.82 25.29 -1.95
C ILE A 46 -23.06 26.75 -2.33
N ASN A 47 -23.82 27.49 -1.53
CA ASN A 47 -24.14 28.89 -1.81
C ASN A 47 -22.93 29.82 -1.67
N GLU A 48 -22.03 29.52 -0.74
CA GLU A 48 -20.78 30.26 -0.52
C GLU A 48 -19.78 29.98 -1.64
N ILE A 49 -19.52 28.70 -1.91
CA ILE A 49 -18.52 28.27 -2.90
C ILE A 49 -19.02 28.58 -4.31
N LYS A 50 -20.31 28.36 -4.61
CA LYS A 50 -20.89 28.41 -5.97
C LYS A 50 -20.11 27.54 -6.94
N PRO A 51 -20.13 26.22 -6.73
CA PRO A 51 -19.36 25.31 -7.55
C PRO A 51 -19.91 25.20 -8.97
N ASP A 52 -19.02 24.93 -9.91
CA ASP A 52 -19.37 24.62 -11.30
C ASP A 52 -20.05 23.24 -11.40
N SER A 53 -19.67 22.31 -10.51
CA SER A 53 -20.29 20.99 -10.38
C SER A 53 -20.30 20.54 -8.92
N ALA A 54 -21.41 19.95 -8.48
CA ALA A 54 -21.54 19.35 -7.15
C ALA A 54 -21.95 17.88 -7.31
N ILE A 55 -21.25 16.99 -6.61
CA ILE A 55 -21.53 15.56 -6.60
C ILE A 55 -21.74 15.11 -5.16
N GLY A 56 -22.88 14.49 -4.88
CA GLY A 56 -23.20 13.95 -3.56
C GLY A 56 -24.43 14.60 -2.92
N ASP A 57 -24.51 14.51 -1.60
CA ASP A 57 -25.57 15.04 -0.75
C ASP A 57 -25.02 15.54 0.59
N ARG A 58 -25.90 15.92 1.53
CA ARG A 58 -25.53 16.42 2.86
C ARG A 58 -24.65 15.50 3.72
N ASN A 59 -24.58 14.21 3.40
CA ASN A 59 -23.78 13.24 4.16
C ASN A 59 -22.39 13.04 3.56
N TRP A 60 -22.25 13.28 2.26
CA TRP A 60 -21.01 13.13 1.53
C TRP A 60 -21.09 13.91 0.22
N TYR A 61 -20.13 14.80 -0.03
CA TYR A 61 -20.10 15.54 -1.28
C TYR A 61 -18.68 15.95 -1.69
N ILE A 62 -18.54 16.24 -2.97
CA ILE A 62 -17.38 16.87 -3.58
C ILE A 62 -17.90 18.03 -4.42
N LEU A 63 -17.32 19.21 -4.22
CA LEU A 63 -17.64 20.37 -5.04
C LEU A 63 -16.45 20.69 -5.95
N PHE A 64 -16.72 20.84 -7.23
CA PHE A 64 -15.74 21.24 -8.23
C PHE A 64 -15.95 22.70 -8.56
N LYS A 65 -14.88 23.47 -8.52
CA LYS A 65 -14.90 24.88 -8.92
C LYS A 65 -13.56 25.28 -9.51
N ASP A 66 -13.59 26.00 -10.62
CA ASP A 66 -12.42 26.45 -11.35
C ASP A 66 -11.50 25.27 -11.73
N HIS A 67 -10.38 25.11 -11.02
CA HIS A 67 -9.46 23.97 -11.13
C HIS A 67 -9.17 23.39 -9.74
N GLY A 68 -10.19 23.26 -8.90
CA GLY A 68 -10.06 22.74 -7.55
C GLY A 68 -11.22 21.84 -7.14
N ILE A 69 -10.92 20.89 -6.27
CA ILE A 69 -11.89 20.15 -5.48
C ILE A 69 -11.99 20.80 -4.10
N TYR A 70 -13.21 21.09 -3.69
CA TYR A 70 -13.55 21.47 -2.33
C TYR A 70 -14.15 20.25 -1.66
N HIS A 71 -13.55 19.88 -0.54
CA HIS A 71 -13.94 18.80 0.34
C HIS A 71 -13.85 19.30 1.78
N ASP A 72 -14.47 18.60 2.73
CA ASP A 72 -14.49 18.96 4.16
C ASP A 72 -13.10 19.23 4.78
N GLU A 73 -12.03 18.73 4.15
CA GLU A 73 -10.64 18.88 4.61
C GLU A 73 -9.87 20.04 3.94
N GLY A 74 -10.53 20.81 3.08
CA GLY A 74 -9.95 21.95 2.36
C GLY A 74 -9.98 21.81 0.84
N ILE A 75 -9.18 22.65 0.18
CA ILE A 75 -9.15 22.80 -1.27
C ILE A 75 -7.97 22.00 -1.85
N ILE A 76 -8.27 21.10 -2.78
CA ILE A 76 -7.28 20.33 -3.53
C ILE A 76 -7.18 20.94 -4.93
N PRO A 77 -6.04 21.55 -5.32
CA PRO A 77 -5.87 22.02 -6.67
C PRO A 77 -5.87 20.81 -7.63
N LEU A 78 -6.59 20.91 -8.74
CA LEU A 78 -6.61 19.92 -9.82
C LEU A 78 -5.58 20.21 -10.91
N ASN A 79 -5.02 21.42 -10.96
CA ASN A 79 -3.99 21.74 -11.93
C ASN A 79 -2.75 20.85 -11.71
N LYS A 80 -2.46 19.96 -12.67
CA LYS A 80 -1.40 18.95 -12.60
C LYS A 80 -1.65 17.82 -11.59
N THR A 81 -2.87 17.69 -11.08
CA THR A 81 -3.24 16.57 -10.23
C THR A 81 -3.44 15.33 -11.08
N THR A 82 -2.86 14.25 -10.60
CA THR A 82 -3.03 12.93 -11.17
C THR A 82 -3.83 12.08 -10.21
N TYR A 83 -4.60 11.12 -10.72
CA TYR A 83 -5.44 10.27 -9.87
C TYR A 83 -5.23 8.79 -10.17
N PHE A 84 -5.33 7.95 -9.14
CA PHE A 84 -5.33 6.50 -9.26
C PHE A 84 -6.65 5.93 -8.75
N GLN A 85 -7.24 5.02 -9.52
CA GLN A 85 -8.53 4.40 -9.21
C GLN A 85 -8.31 3.07 -8.46
N GLU A 86 -8.81 2.95 -7.24
CA GLU A 86 -8.83 1.70 -6.48
C GLU A 86 -10.27 1.20 -6.34
N ARG A 87 -10.81 0.66 -7.45
CA ARG A 87 -12.24 0.29 -7.55
C ARG A 87 -12.68 -0.77 -6.53
N SER A 88 -11.80 -1.72 -6.18
CA SER A 88 -12.11 -2.75 -5.18
C SER A 88 -12.48 -2.19 -3.81
N ASN A 89 -11.98 -0.99 -3.49
CA ASN A 89 -12.20 -0.32 -2.22
C ASN A 89 -13.03 0.97 -2.36
N ASN A 90 -13.59 1.24 -3.55
CA ASN A 90 -14.27 2.49 -3.87
C ASN A 90 -13.47 3.75 -3.47
N ARG A 91 -12.17 3.74 -3.79
CA ARG A 91 -11.26 4.83 -3.47
C ARG A 91 -10.67 5.48 -4.71
N ILE A 92 -10.49 6.80 -4.63
CA ILE A 92 -9.64 7.55 -5.57
C ILE A 92 -8.48 8.16 -4.76
N LEU A 93 -7.27 7.89 -5.22
CA LEU A 93 -6.05 8.49 -4.71
C LEU A 93 -5.73 9.69 -5.60
N LEU A 94 -5.78 10.90 -5.04
CA LEU A 94 -5.33 12.11 -5.71
C LEU A 94 -3.88 12.40 -5.32
N MET A 95 -3.04 12.66 -6.32
CA MET A 95 -1.65 13.05 -6.17
C MET A 95 -1.43 14.41 -6.80
N THR A 96 -1.12 15.40 -5.97
CA THR A 96 -0.83 16.77 -6.41
C THR A 96 0.67 17.04 -6.38
N PRO A 97 1.27 17.73 -7.38
CA PRO A 97 2.67 18.15 -7.29
C PRO A 97 2.89 19.16 -6.14
N ALA A 98 4.16 19.30 -5.74
CA ALA A 98 4.58 20.15 -4.63
C ALA A 98 4.13 21.62 -4.80
N PRO A 99 3.95 22.40 -3.70
CA PRO A 99 4.33 22.09 -2.33
C PRO A 99 3.34 21.18 -1.58
N TYR A 100 2.20 20.86 -2.19
CA TYR A 100 1.14 20.15 -1.47
C TYR A 100 1.37 18.65 -1.41
N GLY A 101 2.04 18.04 -2.41
CA GLY A 101 2.59 16.68 -2.34
C GLY A 101 1.62 15.61 -1.81
N CYS A 102 0.32 15.90 -1.78
CA CYS A 102 -0.56 15.24 -0.86
C CYS A 102 -1.23 14.11 -1.60
N LEU A 103 -0.96 12.89 -1.14
CA LEU A 103 -1.91 11.82 -1.33
C LEU A 103 -3.18 12.18 -0.55
N LYS A 104 -4.27 12.42 -1.27
CA LYS A 104 -5.62 12.49 -0.69
C LYS A 104 -6.38 11.26 -1.11
N ILE A 105 -6.91 10.54 -0.13
CA ILE A 105 -7.72 9.34 -0.35
C ILE A 105 -9.17 9.75 -0.22
N LEU A 106 -9.89 9.72 -1.33
CA LEU A 106 -11.33 9.95 -1.37
C LEU A 106 -12.02 8.59 -1.26
N ASN A 107 -12.70 8.32 -0.14
CA ASN A 107 -13.61 7.18 -0.02
C ASN A 107 -14.95 7.60 -0.61
N ILE A 108 -15.37 6.93 -1.68
CA ILE A 108 -16.46 7.39 -2.53
C ILE A 108 -17.62 6.41 -2.49
N PRO A 109 -18.88 6.88 -2.33
CA PRO A 109 -20.04 6.03 -2.54
C PRO A 109 -20.03 5.39 -3.93
N GLU A 110 -20.26 4.08 -4.03
CA GLU A 110 -20.14 3.32 -5.29
C GLU A 110 -20.93 3.94 -6.45
N ASN A 111 -22.14 4.43 -6.16
CA ASN A 111 -23.03 5.07 -7.13
C ASN A 111 -22.54 6.43 -7.66
N LEU A 112 -21.51 7.02 -7.03
CA LEU A 112 -20.94 8.32 -7.41
C LEU A 112 -19.56 8.19 -8.08
N PHE A 113 -18.95 6.99 -8.04
CA PHE A 113 -17.57 6.77 -8.46
C PHE A 113 -17.30 7.23 -9.89
N ASP A 114 -18.08 6.74 -10.86
CA ASP A 114 -17.86 7.07 -12.28
C ASP A 114 -18.12 8.55 -12.58
N LYS A 115 -19.07 9.18 -11.90
CA LYS A 115 -19.36 10.62 -12.05
C LYS A 115 -18.18 11.48 -11.59
N ILE A 116 -17.50 11.09 -10.51
CA ILE A 116 -16.31 11.79 -10.02
C ILE A 116 -15.14 11.61 -10.98
N ILE A 117 -14.96 10.41 -11.52
CA ILE A 117 -13.93 10.15 -12.54
C ILE A 117 -14.15 11.02 -13.79
N GLU A 118 -15.39 11.13 -14.25
CA GLU A 118 -15.76 12.00 -15.37
C GLU A 118 -15.40 13.46 -15.08
N ASN A 119 -15.76 13.98 -13.90
CA ASN A 119 -15.41 15.35 -13.51
C ASN A 119 -13.90 15.54 -13.37
N LEU A 120 -13.16 14.60 -12.77
CA LEU A 120 -11.70 14.68 -12.71
C LEU A 120 -11.06 14.83 -14.09
N LYS A 121 -11.57 14.09 -15.09
CA LYS A 121 -11.11 14.17 -16.48
C LYS A 121 -11.46 15.51 -17.13
N GLU A 122 -12.70 16.00 -16.95
CA GLU A 122 -13.13 17.30 -17.48
C GLU A 122 -12.27 18.46 -16.96
N TYR A 123 -11.84 18.38 -15.69
CA TYR A 123 -10.99 19.39 -15.06
C TYR A 123 -9.49 19.20 -15.33
N GLY A 124 -9.13 18.29 -16.25
CA GLY A 124 -7.76 18.10 -16.73
C GLY A 124 -6.87 17.23 -15.83
N SER A 125 -7.43 16.51 -14.87
CA SER A 125 -6.67 15.54 -14.08
C SER A 125 -6.30 14.32 -14.92
N THR A 126 -5.08 13.82 -14.78
CA THR A 126 -4.60 12.68 -15.56
C THR A 126 -4.65 11.39 -14.76
N GLU A 127 -5.18 10.33 -15.37
CA GLU A 127 -5.21 9.00 -14.77
C GLU A 127 -3.82 8.36 -14.71
N ILE A 128 -3.51 7.81 -13.55
CA ILE A 128 -2.32 6.99 -13.32
C ILE A 128 -2.65 5.55 -13.65
N GLN A 129 -1.79 4.95 -14.46
CA GLN A 129 -1.88 3.57 -14.89
C GLN A 129 -1.14 2.63 -13.93
N ARG A 130 0.00 3.05 -13.41
CA ARG A 130 0.85 2.25 -12.51
C ARG A 130 1.35 3.12 -11.38
N LEU A 131 1.35 2.58 -10.17
CA LEU A 131 1.72 3.27 -8.94
C LEU A 131 2.56 2.32 -8.09
N LEU A 132 3.66 2.83 -7.54
CA LEU A 132 4.46 2.17 -6.51
C LEU A 132 4.66 3.15 -5.37
N ARG A 133 4.47 2.68 -4.14
CA ARG A 133 4.79 3.44 -2.93
C ARG A 133 6.28 3.35 -2.64
N ILE A 134 6.90 4.48 -2.33
CA ILE A 134 8.28 4.61 -1.87
C ILE A 134 8.21 5.07 -0.43
N GLU A 135 8.77 4.30 0.49
CA GLU A 135 8.81 4.66 1.90
C GLU A 135 9.87 5.72 2.17
N ASP A 136 9.69 6.38 3.30
CA ASP A 136 10.58 7.44 3.76
C ASP A 136 11.87 6.85 4.34
N ASP A 137 13.01 7.33 3.82
CA ASP A 137 14.36 7.07 4.32
C ASP A 137 15.13 8.39 4.37
N ASP A 138 16.08 8.51 5.29
CA ASP A 138 16.84 9.73 5.57
C ASP A 138 17.53 10.27 4.31
N TYR A 139 18.01 9.38 3.43
CA TYR A 139 18.61 9.78 2.16
C TYR A 139 17.62 10.42 1.19
N LEU A 140 16.38 9.92 1.14
CA LEU A 140 15.35 10.39 0.22
C LEU A 140 14.75 11.72 0.65
N ARG A 141 14.77 12.04 1.95
CA ARG A 141 14.28 13.32 2.48
C ARG A 141 15.00 14.54 1.93
N GLU A 142 16.23 14.40 1.45
CA GLU A 142 16.93 15.51 0.78
C GLU A 142 16.37 15.82 -0.61
N LEU A 143 15.75 14.83 -1.24
CA LEU A 143 15.28 14.86 -2.62
C LEU A 143 13.77 15.07 -2.73
N TYR A 144 13.00 14.53 -1.79
CA TYR A 144 11.53 14.52 -1.82
C TYR A 144 10.93 15.14 -0.55
N ASP A 145 9.77 15.76 -0.71
CA ASP A 145 8.84 16.13 0.33
C ASP A 145 7.86 14.96 0.53
N PHE A 146 8.06 14.22 1.60
CA PHE A 146 7.20 13.11 1.98
C PHE A 146 5.94 13.66 2.67
N ASN A 147 4.76 13.30 2.16
CA ASN A 147 3.52 13.50 2.89
C ASN A 147 3.16 12.21 3.62
N GLY A 148 3.09 12.24 4.96
CA GLY A 148 2.71 11.06 5.73
C GLY A 148 3.71 9.89 5.61
N GLY A 149 4.99 10.18 5.39
CA GLY A 149 6.05 9.16 5.37
C GLY A 149 6.11 8.30 4.10
N ALA A 150 5.51 8.74 2.99
CA ALA A 150 5.71 8.09 1.69
C ALA A 150 5.71 9.08 0.51
N ALA A 151 6.43 8.71 -0.55
CA ALA A 151 6.30 9.24 -1.89
C ALA A 151 5.79 8.14 -2.82
N PHE A 152 5.43 8.49 -4.05
CA PHE A 152 4.89 7.54 -5.02
C PHE A 152 5.58 7.69 -6.36
N ALA A 153 6.09 6.59 -6.92
CA ALA A 153 6.47 6.50 -8.31
C ALA A 153 5.24 6.13 -9.16
N TYR A 154 4.97 6.87 -10.22
CA TYR A 154 3.75 6.68 -11.02
C TYR A 154 3.91 6.95 -12.52
N GLN A 155 3.12 6.24 -13.32
CA GLN A 155 3.02 6.41 -14.78
C GLN A 155 1.62 6.85 -15.18
N THR A 156 1.52 7.83 -16.06
CA THR A 156 0.26 8.26 -16.69
C THR A 156 -0.02 7.58 -18.03
N ASP A 157 0.96 6.85 -18.57
CA ASP A 157 0.85 6.11 -19.82
C ASP A 157 1.56 4.75 -19.67
N GLU A 158 0.84 3.65 -19.88
CA GLU A 158 1.38 2.28 -19.80
C GLU A 158 2.47 1.99 -20.84
N LYS A 159 2.45 2.71 -21.96
CA LYS A 159 3.46 2.55 -23.03
C LYS A 159 4.75 3.28 -22.69
N SER A 160 4.65 4.32 -21.86
CA SER A 160 5.79 5.08 -21.40
C SER A 160 6.57 4.29 -20.34
N LYS A 161 7.89 4.19 -20.52
CA LYS A 161 8.80 3.76 -19.44
C LYS A 161 9.24 4.92 -18.55
N LEU A 162 8.81 6.14 -18.87
CA LEU A 162 8.99 7.30 -18.00
C LEU A 162 7.96 7.28 -16.90
N PHE A 163 8.41 7.55 -15.67
CA PHE A 163 7.55 7.72 -14.52
C PHE A 163 7.88 9.01 -13.79
N LYS A 164 6.95 9.47 -12.96
CA LYS A 164 7.13 10.63 -12.10
C LYS A 164 7.22 10.16 -10.65
N ILE A 165 7.77 11.00 -9.78
CA ILE A 165 7.78 10.75 -8.35
C ILE A 165 7.08 11.91 -7.65
N SER A 166 6.07 11.61 -6.84
CA SER A 166 5.33 12.61 -6.08
C SER A 166 6.24 13.32 -5.10
N GLY A 167 5.99 14.61 -4.85
CA GLY A 167 6.69 15.37 -3.81
C GLY A 167 8.15 15.69 -4.12
N TYR A 168 8.68 15.47 -5.32
CA TYR A 168 10.06 15.87 -5.62
C TYR A 168 10.28 17.38 -5.41
N LYS A 169 11.30 17.74 -4.63
CA LYS A 169 11.56 19.14 -4.18
C LYS A 169 11.89 20.10 -5.33
N LYS A 170 12.31 19.60 -6.51
CA LYS A 170 12.89 20.42 -7.59
C LYS A 170 12.33 20.04 -8.96
N LYS A 171 11.45 20.86 -9.55
CA LYS A 171 10.82 20.61 -10.88
C LYS A 171 10.02 19.29 -10.94
N ASP A 172 9.05 19.22 -11.84
CA ASP A 172 8.30 18.00 -12.16
C ASP A 172 9.09 17.20 -13.21
N TYR A 173 10.06 16.38 -12.75
CA TYR A 173 10.85 15.54 -13.65
C TYR A 173 10.16 14.21 -13.95
N SER A 174 10.31 13.78 -15.19
CA SER A 174 10.18 12.38 -15.56
C SER A 174 11.49 11.63 -15.34
N TRP A 175 11.39 10.39 -14.90
CA TRP A 175 12.47 9.49 -14.55
C TRP A 175 12.40 8.20 -15.36
N LYS A 176 13.57 7.62 -15.64
CA LYS A 176 13.74 6.26 -16.20
C LYS A 176 14.39 5.38 -15.15
N LEU A 177 13.90 4.16 -14.99
CA LEU A 177 14.57 3.15 -14.17
C LEU A 177 15.62 2.46 -15.05
N LEU A 178 16.88 2.55 -14.67
CA LEU A 178 18.01 1.99 -15.42
C LEU A 178 18.41 0.60 -14.92
N SER A 179 18.38 0.40 -13.60
CA SER A 179 18.69 -0.89 -12.99
C SER A 179 18.05 -1.00 -11.61
N ILE A 180 17.91 -2.26 -11.19
CA ILE A 180 17.52 -2.62 -9.82
C ILE A 180 18.39 -3.80 -9.38
N GLU A 181 19.13 -3.60 -8.30
CA GLU A 181 19.89 -4.64 -7.60
C GLU A 181 19.06 -5.08 -6.41
N PHE A 182 18.76 -6.38 -6.31
CA PHE A 182 17.87 -6.91 -5.28
C PHE A 182 18.24 -8.35 -4.96
N THR A 183 18.26 -8.67 -3.66
CA THR A 183 18.42 -10.03 -3.15
C THR A 183 17.32 -10.29 -2.13
N PRO A 184 16.35 -11.19 -2.41
CA PRO A 184 15.28 -11.49 -1.48
C PRO A 184 15.81 -12.22 -0.24
N HIS A 185 15.21 -11.91 0.90
CA HIS A 185 15.43 -12.58 2.18
C HIS A 185 14.13 -13.21 2.64
N TYR A 186 14.24 -14.40 3.21
CA TYR A 186 13.12 -15.14 3.75
C TYR A 186 13.36 -15.38 5.24
N VAL A 187 12.26 -15.52 5.98
CA VAL A 187 12.27 -15.93 7.37
C VAL A 187 11.46 -17.21 7.49
N THR A 188 12.03 -18.20 8.16
CA THR A 188 11.31 -19.42 8.53
C THR A 188 10.71 -19.22 9.92
N ASP A 189 9.39 -19.17 9.99
CA ASP A 189 8.66 -19.16 11.25
C ASP A 189 8.41 -20.60 11.71
N TYR A 190 8.77 -20.91 12.95
CA TYR A 190 8.49 -22.21 13.56
C TYR A 190 7.31 -22.09 14.54
N GLU A 191 6.21 -22.74 14.21
CA GLU A 191 5.07 -22.88 15.13
C GLU A 191 5.13 -24.24 15.81
N VAL A 192 5.06 -24.25 17.15
CA VAL A 192 5.01 -25.46 17.95
C VAL A 192 3.67 -25.49 18.67
N GLU A 193 2.78 -26.34 18.17
CA GLU A 193 1.53 -26.64 18.87
C GLU A 193 1.75 -27.83 19.79
N THR A 194 1.53 -27.67 21.11
CA THR A 194 1.56 -28.78 22.07
C THR A 194 0.14 -29.08 22.56
N VAL A 195 -0.35 -30.28 22.28
CA VAL A 195 -1.64 -30.74 22.82
C VAL A 195 -1.38 -31.57 24.08
N SER A 196 -1.92 -31.12 25.22
CA SER A 196 -1.96 -31.89 26.48
C SER A 196 -3.34 -32.50 26.65
N GLU A 197 -3.41 -33.81 26.95
CA GLU A 197 -4.66 -34.51 27.22
C GLU A 197 -5.36 -34.05 28.51
N GLU A 198 -4.64 -33.38 29.42
CA GLU A 198 -5.18 -32.89 30.72
C GLU A 198 -5.58 -31.40 30.69
N ASN A 199 -4.82 -30.55 29.98
CA ASN A 199 -4.95 -29.09 30.08
C ASN A 199 -5.40 -28.40 28.79
N GLY A 200 -5.76 -29.17 27.76
CA GLY A 200 -6.17 -28.65 26.46
C GLY A 200 -5.00 -28.20 25.57
N ARG A 201 -5.33 -27.44 24.53
CA ARG A 201 -4.40 -27.03 23.46
C ARG A 201 -3.57 -25.82 23.91
N ILE A 202 -2.26 -25.98 23.99
CA ILE A 202 -1.31 -24.90 24.29
C ILE A 202 -0.47 -24.64 23.02
N SER A 203 -0.73 -23.54 22.33
CA SER A 203 0.04 -23.09 21.17
C SER A 203 1.10 -22.07 21.56
N GLY A 204 2.34 -22.25 21.11
CA GLY A 204 3.44 -21.30 21.33
C GLY A 204 4.22 -21.03 20.05
N HIS A 205 4.71 -19.81 19.90
CA HIS A 205 5.58 -19.42 18.79
C HIS A 205 7.04 -19.72 19.15
N ALA A 206 7.73 -20.54 18.36
CA ALA A 206 9.09 -21.00 18.63
C ALA A 206 10.14 -20.25 17.80
N GLY A 207 10.10 -18.91 17.83
CA GLY A 207 11.12 -18.05 17.22
C GLY A 207 11.21 -18.11 15.68
N ALA A 208 11.92 -17.13 15.13
CA ALA A 208 12.08 -16.91 13.69
C ALA A 208 13.56 -16.94 13.29
N ALA A 209 13.90 -17.61 12.19
CA ALA A 209 15.27 -17.66 11.66
C ALA A 209 15.36 -16.93 10.30
N LEU A 210 16.33 -16.02 10.14
CA LEU A 210 16.57 -15.32 8.86
C LEU A 210 17.40 -16.19 7.93
N VAL A 211 16.91 -16.44 6.71
CA VAL A 211 17.58 -17.19 5.64
C VAL A 211 17.89 -16.23 4.49
N GLY A 212 19.18 -16.01 4.23
CA GLY A 212 19.63 -15.23 3.08
C GLY A 212 19.82 -16.12 1.86
N GLY A 213 19.17 -15.78 0.73
CA GLY A 213 19.42 -16.38 -0.59
C GLY A 213 19.00 -17.85 -0.71
N ALA A 214 17.79 -18.10 -1.20
CA ALA A 214 17.27 -19.45 -1.40
C ALA A 214 17.90 -20.18 -2.61
N ILE A 215 19.11 -20.73 -2.47
CA ILE A 215 19.57 -21.87 -3.29
C ILE A 215 20.39 -22.83 -2.41
N GLY A 216 19.72 -23.87 -1.89
CA GLY A 216 20.35 -25.15 -1.51
C GLY A 216 20.87 -25.33 -0.08
N GLY A 217 20.06 -26.00 0.76
CA GLY A 217 20.58 -26.96 1.76
C GLY A 217 20.86 -26.44 3.18
N THR A 218 19.88 -26.62 4.08
CA THR A 218 19.97 -26.94 5.53
C THR A 218 20.96 -26.24 6.47
N THR A 219 21.78 -25.28 6.05
CA THR A 219 22.92 -24.82 6.85
C THR A 219 22.94 -23.31 6.96
N GLY A 220 22.22 -22.77 7.94
CA GLY A 220 22.27 -21.33 8.23
C GLY A 220 21.30 -20.78 9.28
N ALA A 221 20.45 -21.60 9.91
CA ALA A 221 19.55 -21.12 10.96
C ALA A 221 20.26 -21.02 12.32
N VAL A 222 20.42 -19.80 12.85
CA VAL A 222 20.75 -19.59 14.26
C VAL A 222 19.43 -19.49 15.04
N ILE A 223 19.12 -20.52 15.83
CA ILE A 223 17.91 -20.59 16.65
C ILE A 223 18.11 -19.75 17.91
N GLY A 224 17.37 -18.64 18.04
CA GLY A 224 17.19 -17.95 19.31
C GLY A 224 16.16 -18.67 20.16
N SER A 225 16.60 -19.48 21.13
CA SER A 225 15.72 -20.23 22.02
C SER A 225 14.99 -19.31 23.01
N SER A 226 13.67 -19.19 22.92
CA SER A 226 12.84 -18.76 24.04
C SER A 226 11.58 -19.61 24.17
N LEU A 227 11.72 -20.83 24.67
CA LEU A 227 10.59 -21.57 25.26
C LEU A 227 10.96 -21.89 26.72
N GLY A 228 10.74 -20.93 27.61
CA GLY A 228 10.70 -21.19 29.04
C GLY A 228 9.29 -21.56 29.42
N ASN A 229 9.01 -22.85 29.62
CA ASN A 229 8.04 -23.37 30.59
C ASN A 229 8.18 -24.88 30.73
N ASN A 230 8.42 -25.35 31.95
CA ASN A 230 8.58 -26.75 32.31
C ASN A 230 7.25 -27.50 32.15
N VAL A 231 7.17 -28.47 31.24
CA VAL A 231 6.06 -29.43 31.17
C VAL A 231 6.42 -30.64 32.05
N SER A 232 5.57 -30.95 33.04
CA SER A 232 5.76 -32.07 33.96
C SER A 232 5.69 -33.43 33.25
N THR A 233 6.48 -34.38 33.75
CA THR A 233 6.87 -35.66 33.12
C THR A 233 5.78 -36.73 32.94
N GLU A 234 4.49 -36.41 33.07
CA GLU A 234 3.39 -37.41 32.95
C GLU A 234 2.37 -37.13 31.83
N THR A 235 2.57 -36.08 31.02
CA THR A 235 1.64 -35.74 29.93
C THR A 235 2.07 -36.34 28.59
N VAL A 236 1.21 -37.15 27.94
CA VAL A 236 1.36 -37.48 26.51
C VAL A 236 1.14 -36.20 25.72
N SER A 237 2.23 -35.58 25.28
CA SER A 237 2.19 -34.37 24.46
C SER A 237 2.39 -34.74 22.99
N ARG A 238 1.47 -34.30 22.12
CA ARG A 238 1.70 -34.33 20.67
C ARG A 238 2.14 -32.93 20.25
N SER A 239 3.38 -32.82 19.78
CA SER A 239 3.88 -31.60 19.13
C SER A 239 3.62 -31.65 17.63
N LYS A 240 3.03 -30.60 17.08
CA LYS A 240 3.00 -30.35 15.63
C LYS A 240 3.93 -29.19 15.35
N ASN A 241 5.02 -29.48 14.65
CA ASN A 241 5.95 -28.46 14.17
C ASN A 241 5.52 -28.09 12.74
N SER A 242 5.29 -26.81 12.49
CA SER A 242 5.20 -26.30 11.12
C SER A 242 6.28 -25.25 10.90
N ALA A 243 6.96 -25.37 9.77
CA ALA A 243 7.94 -24.40 9.30
C ALA A 243 7.32 -23.72 8.07
N ASN A 244 7.09 -22.43 8.16
CA ASN A 244 6.56 -21.65 7.05
C ASN A 244 7.60 -20.60 6.67
N ASP A 245 8.10 -20.69 5.44
CA ASP A 245 8.96 -19.66 4.87
C ASP A 245 8.07 -18.50 4.40
N ARG A 246 8.36 -17.30 4.89
CA ARG A 246 7.75 -16.07 4.37
C ARG A 246 8.82 -15.10 3.95
N GLU A 247 8.59 -14.40 2.85
CA GLU A 247 9.45 -13.30 2.42
C GLU A 247 9.36 -12.15 3.42
N ILE A 248 10.48 -11.45 3.61
CA ILE A 248 10.50 -10.16 4.29
C ILE A 248 11.01 -9.06 3.35
N PRO A 249 10.60 -7.79 3.56
CA PRO A 249 11.09 -6.68 2.75
C PRO A 249 12.62 -6.63 2.77
N SER A 250 13.21 -6.71 1.58
CA SER A 250 14.65 -6.76 1.39
C SER A 250 15.15 -5.49 0.72
N MET A 251 16.39 -5.12 1.00
CA MET A 251 16.97 -3.90 0.44
C MET A 251 17.15 -4.05 -1.07
N ALA A 252 16.54 -3.15 -1.83
CA ALA A 252 16.74 -2.95 -3.25
C ALA A 252 17.50 -1.65 -3.51
N ILE A 253 18.47 -1.67 -4.43
CA ILE A 253 19.14 -0.46 -4.91
C ILE A 253 18.64 -0.17 -6.32
N LEU A 254 17.94 0.95 -6.49
CA LEU A 254 17.41 1.39 -7.78
C LEU A 254 18.29 2.51 -8.33
N VAL A 255 18.60 2.46 -9.62
CA VAL A 255 19.27 3.54 -10.34
C VAL A 255 18.28 4.19 -11.28
N ILE A 256 18.01 5.48 -11.10
CA ILE A 256 17.07 6.21 -11.94
C ILE A 256 17.72 7.45 -12.56
N LYS A 257 17.25 7.82 -13.75
CA LYS A 257 17.80 8.93 -14.53
C LYS A 257 16.71 9.88 -14.99
N ASN A 258 16.90 11.18 -14.78
CA ASN A 258 15.97 12.19 -15.29
C ASN A 258 16.28 12.58 -16.75
N GLU A 259 15.39 13.38 -17.33
CA GLU A 259 15.52 13.90 -18.70
C GLU A 259 16.77 14.77 -18.94
N GLU A 260 17.30 15.40 -17.89
CA GLU A 260 18.54 16.20 -17.93
C GLU A 260 19.80 15.33 -17.82
N GLY A 261 19.64 14.00 -17.71
CA GLY A 261 20.73 13.04 -17.64
C GLY A 261 21.33 12.85 -16.24
N LYS A 262 20.76 13.48 -15.21
CA LYS A 262 21.15 13.28 -13.81
C LYS A 262 20.71 11.90 -13.35
N GLU A 263 21.66 11.13 -12.85
CA GLU A 263 21.42 9.82 -12.25
C GLU A 263 21.40 9.94 -10.74
N ILE A 264 20.47 9.24 -10.10
CA ILE A 264 20.41 9.07 -8.65
C ILE A 264 20.31 7.59 -8.32
N LYS A 265 20.90 7.21 -7.19
CA LYS A 265 20.72 5.88 -6.59
C LYS A 265 19.80 6.03 -5.40
N MET A 266 18.83 5.15 -5.27
CA MET A 266 17.94 5.08 -4.11
C MET A 266 17.95 3.67 -3.53
N SER A 267 17.84 3.58 -2.22
CA SER A 267 17.70 2.35 -1.47
C SER A 267 16.27 2.26 -0.95
N GLU A 268 15.60 1.14 -1.17
CA GLU A 268 14.22 0.92 -0.73
C GLU A 268 14.04 -0.51 -0.22
N ARG A 269 13.15 -0.72 0.75
CA ARG A 269 12.78 -2.07 1.18
C ARG A 269 11.61 -2.56 0.35
N LEU A 270 11.85 -3.58 -0.48
CA LEU A 270 10.87 -4.12 -1.42
C LEU A 270 10.68 -5.62 -1.20
N TYR A 271 9.51 -6.12 -1.57
CA TYR A 271 9.31 -7.55 -1.81
C TYR A 271 9.69 -7.90 -3.25
N GLU A 272 9.89 -9.18 -3.54
CA GLU A 272 10.23 -9.69 -4.87
C GLU A 272 9.15 -9.30 -5.90
N ASP A 273 7.88 -9.34 -5.49
CA ASP A 273 6.75 -8.94 -6.35
C ASP A 273 6.83 -7.46 -6.76
N ASP A 274 7.26 -6.57 -5.86
CA ASP A 274 7.46 -5.15 -6.18
C ASP A 274 8.61 -4.97 -7.19
N VAL A 275 9.67 -5.76 -7.04
CA VAL A 275 10.82 -5.76 -7.96
C VAL A 275 10.42 -6.27 -9.34
N VAL A 276 9.63 -7.34 -9.41
CA VAL A 276 9.08 -7.85 -10.67
C VAL A 276 8.18 -6.80 -11.33
N PHE A 277 7.33 -6.14 -10.56
CA PHE A 277 6.47 -5.06 -11.03
C PHE A 277 7.28 -3.89 -11.61
N LEU A 278 8.30 -3.43 -10.87
CA LEU A 278 9.23 -2.39 -11.29
C LEU A 278 9.95 -2.74 -12.60
N LYS A 279 10.51 -3.96 -12.68
CA LYS A 279 11.18 -4.43 -13.90
C LYS A 279 10.23 -4.46 -15.09
N LYS A 280 9.02 -4.97 -14.90
CA LYS A 280 8.03 -5.10 -15.97
C LYS A 280 7.56 -3.73 -16.49
N HIS A 281 7.29 -2.78 -15.60
CA HIS A 281 6.60 -1.55 -15.96
C HIS A 281 7.52 -0.33 -16.13
N PHE A 282 8.62 -0.26 -15.39
CA PHE A 282 9.45 0.95 -15.28
C PHE A 282 10.85 0.78 -15.84
N LEU A 283 11.42 -0.42 -15.79
CA LEU A 283 12.79 -0.66 -16.28
C LEU A 283 12.86 -0.40 -17.78
N VAL A 284 13.77 0.49 -18.15
CA VAL A 284 14.15 0.70 -19.53
C VAL A 284 15.17 -0.37 -19.88
N GLU A 285 14.82 -1.25 -20.81
CA GLU A 285 15.81 -2.14 -21.41
C GLU A 285 16.89 -1.25 -22.03
N ASN A 286 18.15 -1.46 -21.65
CA ASN A 286 19.24 -0.68 -22.20
C ASN A 286 19.15 -0.73 -23.73
N GLU A 287 18.85 0.42 -24.38
CA GLU A 287 18.89 0.60 -25.84
C GLU A 287 20.32 0.42 -26.42
N LYS A 288 21.27 -0.07 -25.61
CA LYS A 288 22.60 -0.56 -26.00
C LYS A 288 22.72 -2.09 -26.04
N ALA A 289 21.62 -2.84 -26.06
CA ALA A 289 21.63 -4.24 -26.50
C ALA A 289 21.47 -4.37 -28.03
N SER A 290 22.07 -3.47 -28.82
CA SER A 290 22.10 -3.59 -30.28
C SER A 290 23.16 -4.63 -30.71
N LYS A 291 22.92 -5.92 -30.50
CA LYS A 291 23.67 -7.06 -31.10
C LYS A 291 25.22 -7.12 -30.94
N GLY A 292 25.87 -6.10 -30.37
CA GLY A 292 27.32 -6.03 -30.16
C GLY A 292 27.75 -6.53 -28.77
N ASN A 293 26.87 -6.45 -27.77
CA ASN A 293 27.22 -6.74 -26.38
C ASN A 293 27.24 -8.25 -26.04
N VAL A 294 26.49 -9.09 -26.76
CA VAL A 294 26.48 -10.55 -26.52
C VAL A 294 27.85 -11.17 -26.77
N VAL A 295 28.58 -10.69 -27.78
CA VAL A 295 29.94 -11.19 -28.09
C VAL A 295 30.92 -10.80 -27.00
N GLU A 296 30.85 -9.57 -26.50
CA GLU A 296 31.72 -9.08 -25.42
C GLU A 296 31.42 -9.78 -24.08
N GLU A 297 30.14 -10.04 -23.77
CA GLU A 297 29.76 -10.77 -22.56
C GLU A 297 30.13 -12.26 -22.63
N ILE A 298 30.01 -12.90 -23.79
CA ILE A 298 30.52 -14.26 -24.00
C ILE A 298 32.06 -14.29 -23.87
N GLN A 299 32.75 -13.26 -24.35
CA GLN A 299 34.21 -13.16 -24.20
C GLN A 299 34.61 -13.04 -22.72
N LYS A 300 33.94 -12.19 -21.93
CA LYS A 300 34.18 -12.09 -20.48
C LYS A 300 33.90 -13.40 -19.75
N LEU A 301 32.81 -14.08 -20.10
CA LEU A 301 32.49 -15.41 -19.54
C LEU A 301 33.57 -16.45 -19.87
N LYS A 302 34.12 -16.39 -21.10
CA LYS A 302 35.22 -17.25 -21.50
C LYS A 302 36.50 -16.92 -20.73
N ASP A 303 36.81 -15.64 -20.55
CA ASP A 303 38.01 -15.21 -19.82
C ASP A 303 37.96 -15.66 -18.34
N LEU A 304 36.78 -15.67 -17.71
CA LEU A 304 36.58 -16.19 -16.34
C LEU A 304 36.75 -17.71 -16.28
N PHE A 305 36.27 -18.42 -17.29
CA PHE A 305 36.45 -19.87 -17.40
C PHE A 305 37.93 -20.23 -17.65
N ASP A 306 38.60 -19.52 -18.55
CA ASP A 306 40.03 -19.71 -18.87
C ASP A 306 40.93 -19.38 -17.65
N GLN A 307 40.46 -18.51 -16.75
CA GLN A 307 41.11 -18.22 -15.46
C GLN A 307 40.76 -19.23 -14.34
N ASN A 308 39.97 -20.27 -14.62
CA ASN A 308 39.43 -21.23 -13.65
C ASN A 308 38.67 -20.57 -12.48
N ILE A 309 38.04 -19.40 -12.72
CA ILE A 309 37.23 -18.69 -11.72
C ILE A 309 35.83 -19.30 -11.63
N ILE A 310 35.31 -19.79 -12.75
CA ILE A 310 33.99 -20.44 -12.87
C ILE A 310 34.15 -21.87 -13.42
N SER A 311 33.21 -22.74 -13.09
CA SER A 311 33.19 -24.13 -13.59
C SER A 311 32.68 -24.23 -15.03
N GLU A 312 32.87 -25.39 -15.67
CA GLU A 312 32.37 -25.66 -17.02
C GLU A 312 30.82 -25.61 -17.06
N GLU A 313 30.17 -26.07 -16.00
CA GLU A 313 28.71 -26.01 -15.85
C GLU A 313 28.22 -24.56 -15.74
N GLU A 314 28.89 -23.71 -14.96
CA GLU A 314 28.56 -22.29 -14.79
C GLU A 314 28.78 -21.51 -16.09
N PHE A 315 29.88 -21.78 -16.79
CA PHE A 315 30.16 -21.20 -18.10
C PHE A 315 29.09 -21.59 -19.13
N THR A 316 28.71 -22.87 -19.18
CA THR A 316 27.70 -23.37 -20.11
C THR A 316 26.32 -22.77 -19.84
N MET A 317 25.94 -22.63 -18.57
CA MET A 317 24.68 -22.02 -18.16
C MET A 317 24.65 -20.52 -18.49
N GLY A 318 25.72 -19.79 -18.18
CA GLY A 318 25.88 -18.38 -18.52
C GLY A 318 25.80 -18.14 -20.03
N LYS A 319 26.53 -18.94 -20.82
CA LYS A 319 26.49 -18.88 -22.29
C LYS A 319 25.10 -19.16 -22.85
N LYS A 320 24.37 -20.15 -22.30
CA LYS A 320 23.00 -20.46 -22.73
C LYS A 320 22.05 -19.30 -22.44
N LYS A 321 22.19 -18.63 -21.30
CA LYS A 321 21.39 -17.46 -20.91
C LYS A 321 21.68 -16.22 -21.77
N LEU A 322 22.90 -16.07 -22.27
CA LEU A 322 23.27 -14.97 -23.18
C LEU A 322 22.84 -15.19 -24.63
N LEU A 323 22.59 -16.45 -25.03
CA LEU A 323 22.21 -16.83 -26.39
C LEU A 323 20.72 -17.16 -26.56
N SER A 324 19.95 -17.19 -25.47
CA SER A 324 18.49 -17.41 -25.44
C SER A 324 17.71 -16.12 -25.53
#